data_AF-A0AAW5AC86-F1
#
_entry.id   AF-A0AAW5AC86-F1
#
_cell.length_a   1.000
_cell.length_b   1.000
_cell.length_c   1.000
_cell.angle_alpha   90.00
_cell.angle_beta   90.00
_cell.angle_gamma   90.00
#
_symmetry.space_group_name_H-M   'P 1'
#
loop_
_entity.id
_entity.type
_entity.pdbx_description
1 polymer ?
#
loop_
_entity_poly.entity_id
_entity_poly.type
_entity_poly.pdbx_seq_one_letter_code
_entity_poly.pdbx_strand_id
1 'polypeptide(L)'
;MSIDWSTAPDWAKELALNPYDEQAWLGDDGYSYLMGNGGIVSWTYETAYDRSAFKIMQIRPRPSVWTGEGLPPVGTVCEIRGTVGQELRKQPSEWTEVEIIAHTDFGGSPIAVGRHISGATLGWGTSNVFRPIRTPEQIAADEREKAVFEIAHILIDNRHDSAEYHQAGRIYDAGFRKQPSP
;
A
#
# COMPACT_ATOMS: atom_id res chain seq x y z
N MET A 1 24.28 -17.97 5.77
CA MET A 1 24.58 -16.78 6.60
C MET A 1 23.32 -15.93 6.57
N SER A 2 22.77 -15.54 7.72
CA SER A 2 21.58 -14.69 7.80
C SER A 2 22.04 -13.27 8.09
N ILE A 3 21.86 -12.35 7.14
CA ILE A 3 22.18 -10.94 7.34
C ILE A 3 21.09 -10.25 8.15
N ASP A 4 21.47 -9.37 9.07
CA ASP A 4 20.54 -8.51 9.80
C ASP A 4 20.27 -7.23 9.00
N TRP A 5 19.11 -7.19 8.33
CA TRP A 5 18.67 -6.05 7.54
C TRP A 5 18.33 -4.81 8.39
N SER A 6 18.24 -4.90 9.72
CA SER A 6 18.03 -3.73 10.59
C SER A 6 19.24 -2.78 10.62
N THR A 7 20.42 -3.30 10.24
CA THR A 7 21.66 -2.53 10.12
C THR A 7 21.90 -1.96 8.72
N ALA A 8 21.00 -2.26 7.77
CA ALA A 8 21.12 -1.80 6.40
C ALA A 8 20.72 -0.32 6.29
N PRO A 9 21.40 0.47 5.44
CA PRO A 9 20.92 1.79 5.06
C PRO A 9 19.51 1.73 4.47
N ASP A 10 18.69 2.76 4.68
CA ASP A 10 17.30 2.77 4.18
C ASP A 10 17.21 2.62 2.66
N TRP A 11 18.20 3.14 1.93
CA TRP A 11 18.31 3.04 0.48
C TRP A 11 18.79 1.67 -0.02
N ALA A 12 19.31 0.81 0.86
CA ALA A 12 19.84 -0.50 0.49
C ALA A 12 18.71 -1.43 0.06
N LYS A 13 18.89 -2.03 -1.11
CA LYS A 13 17.97 -3.01 -1.71
C LYS A 13 18.57 -4.40 -1.74
N GLU A 14 19.89 -4.53 -1.74
CA GLU A 14 20.58 -5.79 -1.93
C GLU A 14 21.84 -5.85 -1.06
N LEU A 15 22.20 -7.06 -0.65
CA LEU A 15 23.48 -7.42 -0.07
C LEU A 15 24.26 -8.18 -1.13
N ALA A 16 25.48 -7.75 -1.41
CA ALA A 16 26.34 -8.36 -2.40
C ALA A 16 27.79 -8.50 -1.91
N LEU A 17 28.57 -9.30 -2.62
CA LEU A 17 30.03 -9.37 -2.46
C LEU A 17 30.71 -8.67 -3.63
N ASN A 18 31.75 -7.90 -3.35
CA ASN A 18 32.64 -7.39 -4.40
C ASN A 18 33.61 -8.50 -4.87
N PRO A 19 34.47 -8.26 -5.88
CA PRO A 19 35.46 -9.25 -6.34
C PRO A 19 36.50 -9.69 -5.30
N TYR A 20 36.58 -9.00 -4.16
CA TYR A 20 37.47 -9.31 -3.04
C TYR A 20 36.74 -10.00 -1.88
N ASP A 21 35.52 -10.50 -2.11
CA ASP A 21 34.66 -11.16 -1.12
C ASP A 21 34.26 -10.27 0.08
N GLU A 22 34.30 -8.94 -0.09
CA GLU A 22 33.85 -7.98 0.92
C GLU A 22 32.35 -7.69 0.76
N GLN A 23 31.64 -7.61 1.87
CA GLN A 23 30.20 -7.37 1.88
C GLN A 23 29.88 -5.91 1.59
N ALA A 24 28.88 -5.68 0.76
CA ALA A 24 28.36 -4.35 0.44
C ALA A 24 26.83 -4.33 0.37
N TRP A 25 26.26 -3.21 0.80
CA TRP A 25 24.88 -2.81 0.53
C TRP A 25 24.81 -2.15 -0.84
N LEU A 26 23.89 -2.57 -1.71
CA LEU A 26 23.64 -1.94 -3.01
C LEU A 26 22.27 -1.27 -3.05
N GLY A 27 22.20 -0.09 -3.66
CA GLY A 27 21.00 0.67 -4.01
C GLY A 27 20.83 0.77 -5.53
N ASP A 28 19.93 1.66 -5.98
CA ASP A 28 19.76 1.94 -7.42
C ASP A 28 20.98 2.67 -7.99
N ASP A 29 21.46 3.68 -7.25
CA ASP A 29 22.47 4.63 -7.73
C ASP A 29 23.81 4.56 -6.96
N GLY A 30 24.02 3.52 -6.14
CA GLY A 30 25.24 3.43 -5.33
C GLY A 30 25.37 2.20 -4.44
N TYR A 31 26.44 2.16 -3.66
CA TYR A 31 26.74 1.08 -2.73
C TYR A 31 27.48 1.57 -1.48
N SER A 32 27.60 0.71 -0.47
CA SER A 32 28.37 0.98 0.75
C SER A 32 28.93 -0.31 1.33
N TYR A 33 30.19 -0.31 1.73
CA TYR A 33 30.84 -1.48 2.30
C TYR A 33 30.49 -1.67 3.78
N LEU A 34 30.34 -2.94 4.19
CA LEU A 34 30.23 -3.33 5.59
C LEU A 34 31.64 -3.57 6.12
N MET A 35 32.07 -2.77 7.11
CA MET A 35 33.31 -3.06 7.85
C MET A 35 33.04 -4.12 8.92
N GLY A 36 34.06 -4.93 9.25
CA GLY A 36 33.98 -6.03 10.22
C GLY A 36 33.51 -5.69 11.64
N ASN A 37 33.39 -4.40 11.99
CA ASN A 37 32.85 -3.93 13.28
C ASN A 37 31.39 -3.42 13.18
N GLY A 38 30.66 -3.70 12.10
CA GLY A 38 29.30 -3.17 11.88
C GLY A 38 29.27 -1.68 11.51
N GLY A 39 30.44 -1.06 11.31
CA GLY A 39 30.57 0.30 10.84
C GLY A 39 30.28 0.39 9.34
N ILE A 40 29.45 1.35 8.95
CA ILE A 40 29.19 1.69 7.55
C ILE A 40 30.23 2.74 7.15
N VAL A 41 31.08 2.43 6.18
CA VAL A 41 31.94 3.44 5.53
C VAL A 41 31.32 3.75 4.18
N SER A 42 30.65 4.89 4.12
CA SER A 42 30.02 5.37 2.91
C SER A 42 31.09 5.87 1.94
N TRP A 43 31.25 5.18 0.81
CA TRP A 43 31.77 5.78 -0.40
C TRP A 43 30.57 6.34 -1.16
N THR A 44 30.20 7.58 -0.84
CA THR A 44 29.18 8.31 -1.58
C THR A 44 29.76 8.80 -2.90
N TYR A 45 29.02 8.52 -3.98
CA TYR A 45 29.11 9.16 -5.29
C TYR A 45 30.34 8.81 -6.15
N GLU A 46 30.33 7.62 -6.73
CA GLU A 46 30.84 7.45 -8.09
C GLU A 46 29.68 7.04 -9.00
N THR A 47 29.31 7.93 -9.91
CA THR A 47 28.33 7.72 -10.99
C THR A 47 28.80 6.69 -12.04
N ALA A 48 29.74 5.81 -11.68
CA ALA A 48 30.40 4.83 -12.54
C ALA A 48 30.73 3.53 -11.79
N TYR A 49 29.89 3.14 -10.83
CA TYR A 49 30.03 1.83 -10.20
C TYR A 49 29.45 0.74 -11.11
N ASP A 50 30.31 -0.16 -11.59
CA ASP A 50 29.89 -1.32 -12.37
C ASP A 50 29.23 -2.37 -11.47
N ARG A 51 27.90 -2.31 -11.42
CA ARG A 51 27.06 -3.27 -10.71
C ARG A 51 27.33 -4.73 -11.08
N SER A 52 27.83 -5.01 -12.29
CA SER A 52 28.14 -6.36 -12.73
C SER A 52 29.36 -6.98 -12.01
N ALA A 53 30.19 -6.15 -11.37
CA ALA A 53 31.32 -6.61 -10.58
C ALA A 53 30.90 -7.25 -9.24
N PHE A 54 29.62 -7.16 -8.85
CA PHE A 54 29.15 -7.62 -7.56
C PHE A 54 28.29 -8.88 -7.68
N LYS A 55 28.58 -9.84 -6.81
CA LYS A 55 27.79 -11.07 -6.68
C LYS A 55 26.68 -10.85 -5.66
N ILE A 56 25.44 -10.79 -6.15
CA ILE A 56 24.27 -10.65 -5.27
C ILE A 56 24.15 -11.88 -4.38
N MET A 57 24.15 -11.64 -3.06
CA MET A 57 24.00 -12.67 -2.04
C MET A 57 22.55 -12.76 -1.57
N GLN A 58 21.92 -11.61 -1.32
CA GLN A 58 20.55 -11.54 -0.84
C GLN A 58 19.90 -10.24 -1.31
N ILE A 59 18.63 -10.32 -1.71
CA ILE A 59 17.81 -9.16 -2.00
C ILE A 59 17.03 -8.82 -0.73
N ARG A 60 16.98 -7.54 -0.35
CA ARG A 60 16.16 -7.07 0.78
C ARG A 60 14.74 -7.52 0.52
N PRO A 61 14.14 -8.31 1.41
CA PRO A 61 12.72 -8.61 1.32
C PRO A 61 12.01 -7.26 1.41
N ARG A 62 11.47 -6.77 0.29
CA ARG A 62 10.47 -5.71 0.36
C ARG A 62 9.32 -6.32 1.16
N PRO A 63 8.77 -5.65 2.18
CA PRO A 63 7.50 -6.09 2.71
C PRO A 63 6.57 -6.24 1.51
N SER A 64 6.06 -7.45 1.30
CA SER A 64 5.07 -7.72 0.26
C SER A 64 3.98 -6.66 0.43
N VAL A 65 3.68 -5.92 -0.64
CA VAL A 65 2.56 -4.97 -0.64
C VAL A 65 1.37 -5.72 -0.11
N TRP A 66 0.86 -5.28 1.05
CA TRP A 66 -0.25 -5.95 1.70
C TRP A 66 -1.43 -5.98 0.74
N THR A 67 -1.91 -7.18 0.40
CA THR A 67 -2.93 -7.40 -0.63
C THR A 67 -4.34 -7.09 -0.14
N GLY A 68 -4.49 -6.74 1.14
CA GLY A 68 -5.78 -6.59 1.82
C GLY A 68 -6.25 -7.86 2.54
N GLU A 69 -5.51 -8.97 2.41
CA GLU A 69 -5.81 -10.20 3.15
C GLU A 69 -5.17 -10.19 4.55
N GLY A 70 -5.95 -10.55 5.58
CA GLY A 70 -5.48 -10.57 6.96
C GLY A 70 -5.26 -9.17 7.54
N LEU A 71 -4.55 -9.08 8.68
CA LEU A 71 -4.18 -7.77 9.24
C LEU A 71 -3.04 -7.14 8.43
N PRO A 72 -3.07 -5.82 8.19
CA PRO A 72 -1.96 -5.12 7.57
C PRO A 72 -0.69 -5.23 8.44
N PRO A 73 0.49 -5.56 7.89
CA PRO A 73 1.74 -5.60 8.67
C PRO A 73 2.08 -4.26 9.33
N VAL A 74 2.78 -4.28 10.46
CA VAL A 74 3.34 -3.07 11.09
C VAL A 74 4.26 -2.33 10.11
N GLY A 75 4.13 -1.01 10.04
CA GLY A 75 4.79 -0.14 9.07
C GLY A 75 4.04 0.01 7.74
N THR A 76 2.94 -0.73 7.53
CA THR A 76 2.12 -0.56 6.32
C THR A 76 1.33 0.73 6.41
N VAL A 77 1.36 1.53 5.35
CA VAL A 77 0.38 2.61 5.16
C VAL A 77 -0.82 2.05 4.39
N CYS A 78 -1.99 2.17 4.98
CA CYS A 78 -3.24 1.66 4.43
C CYS A 78 -4.40 2.60 4.80
N GLU A 79 -5.61 2.29 4.34
CA GLU A 79 -6.81 3.04 4.71
C GLU A 79 -7.60 2.27 5.78
N ILE A 80 -8.15 2.99 6.75
CA ILE A 80 -9.09 2.46 7.76
C ILE A 80 -10.46 3.09 7.60
N ARG A 81 -11.52 2.33 7.89
CA ARG A 81 -12.90 2.81 7.98
C ARG A 81 -13.56 2.41 9.29
N GLY A 82 -14.12 3.40 9.99
CA GLY A 82 -14.91 3.16 11.20
C GLY A 82 -14.01 2.82 12.39
N THR A 83 -13.65 3.84 13.16
CA THR A 83 -12.87 3.69 14.39
C THR A 83 -13.75 3.93 15.60
N VAL A 84 -13.53 3.16 16.67
CA VAL A 84 -14.15 3.43 17.97
C VAL A 84 -13.68 4.81 18.43
N GLY A 85 -14.65 5.72 18.59
CA GLY A 85 -14.50 7.17 18.67
C GLY A 85 -15.43 7.91 17.70
N GLN A 86 -15.75 7.30 16.54
CA GLN A 86 -16.72 7.80 15.56
C GLN A 86 -18.11 7.13 15.64
N GLU A 87 -18.30 6.15 16.53
CA GLU A 87 -19.63 5.61 16.90
C GLU A 87 -20.63 6.71 17.34
N LEU A 88 -20.15 7.91 17.67
CA LEU A 88 -20.99 9.07 18.02
C LEU A 88 -21.45 9.93 16.83
N ARG A 89 -20.98 9.69 15.60
CA ARG A 89 -21.40 10.46 14.42
C ARG A 89 -21.99 9.51 13.39
N LYS A 90 -23.31 9.61 13.21
CA LYS A 90 -24.16 8.90 12.24
C LYS A 90 -23.82 9.22 10.76
N GLN A 91 -22.54 9.21 10.39
CA GLN A 91 -22.08 9.36 9.01
C GLN A 91 -21.39 8.06 8.58
N PRO A 92 -21.53 7.63 7.32
CA PRO A 92 -20.68 6.57 6.79
C PRO A 92 -19.23 7.04 6.96
N SER A 93 -18.44 6.29 7.73
CA SER A 93 -17.05 6.63 7.96
C SER A 93 -16.33 6.65 6.62
N GLU A 94 -15.75 7.79 6.27
CA GLU A 94 -14.86 7.88 5.11
C GLU A 94 -13.61 7.04 5.38
N TRP A 95 -13.01 6.51 4.31
CA TRP A 95 -11.72 5.85 4.39
C TRP A 95 -10.65 6.90 4.66
N THR A 96 -9.78 6.64 5.62
CA THR A 96 -8.71 7.58 6.01
C THR A 96 -7.39 6.86 6.11
N GLU A 97 -6.33 7.52 5.69
CA GLU A 97 -4.99 6.92 5.69
C GLU A 97 -4.42 6.81 7.11
N VAL A 98 -3.86 5.63 7.40
CA VAL A 98 -3.19 5.29 8.65
C VAL A 98 -1.91 4.52 8.37
N GLU A 99 -0.93 4.72 9.24
CA GLU A 99 0.25 3.88 9.34
C GLU A 99 0.05 2.88 10.48
N ILE A 100 0.21 1.58 10.23
CA ILE A 100 0.07 0.55 11.25
C ILE A 100 1.28 0.58 12.17
N ILE A 101 1.04 0.74 13.48
CA ILE A 101 2.09 0.87 14.49
C ILE A 101 2.21 -0.35 15.41
N ALA A 102 1.13 -1.13 15.54
CA ALA A 102 1.11 -2.30 16.41
C ALA A 102 0.01 -3.29 16.04
N HIS A 103 0.21 -4.55 16.43
CA HIS A 103 -0.85 -5.56 16.53
C HIS A 103 -1.07 -5.92 17.99
N THR A 104 -2.31 -6.17 18.37
CA THR A 104 -2.66 -6.65 19.72
C THR A 104 -3.85 -7.57 19.63
N ASP A 105 -4.12 -8.29 20.73
CA ASP A 105 -5.39 -8.96 20.93
C ASP A 105 -6.34 -8.04 21.72
N PHE A 106 -7.59 -7.98 21.31
CA PHE A 106 -8.66 -7.36 22.08
C PHE A 106 -9.86 -8.31 22.15
N GLY A 107 -10.09 -8.87 23.34
CA GLY A 107 -11.21 -9.79 23.56
C GLY A 107 -11.10 -11.12 22.78
N GLY A 108 -9.88 -11.61 22.55
CA GLY A 108 -9.63 -12.83 21.77
C GLY A 108 -9.65 -12.62 20.25
N SER A 109 -9.72 -11.37 19.79
CA SER A 109 -9.67 -11.01 18.39
C SER A 109 -8.36 -10.29 18.07
N PRO A 110 -7.59 -10.74 17.06
CA PRO A 110 -6.40 -10.02 16.61
C PRO A 110 -6.83 -8.72 15.93
N ILE A 111 -6.27 -7.60 16.39
CA ILE A 111 -6.53 -6.27 15.87
C ILE A 111 -5.21 -5.58 15.48
N ALA A 112 -5.30 -4.66 14.53
CA ALA A 112 -4.23 -3.73 14.22
C ALA A 112 -4.56 -2.34 14.78
N VAL A 113 -3.54 -1.63 15.24
CA VAL A 113 -3.60 -0.25 15.68
C VAL A 113 -2.80 0.59 14.69
N GLY A 114 -3.44 1.60 14.13
CA GLY A 114 -2.85 2.54 13.19
C GLY A 114 -2.90 3.98 13.70
N ARG A 115 -1.90 4.77 13.33
CA ARG A 115 -1.86 6.21 13.54
C ARG A 115 -2.35 6.90 12.27
N HIS A 116 -3.32 7.81 12.40
CA HIS A 116 -3.75 8.63 11.26
C HIS A 116 -2.60 9.49 10.74
N ILE A 117 -2.45 9.58 9.42
CA ILE A 117 -1.39 10.40 8.82
C ILE A 117 -1.71 11.89 8.98
N SER A 118 -2.98 12.27 8.86
CA SER A 118 -3.45 13.66 8.91
C SER A 118 -3.57 14.24 10.32
N GLY A 119 -3.25 13.50 11.39
CA GLY A 119 -3.43 13.97 12.76
C GLY A 119 -2.90 13.05 13.85
N ALA A 120 -3.02 13.48 15.11
CA ALA A 120 -2.53 12.75 16.29
C ALA A 120 -3.56 11.75 16.87
N THR A 121 -4.42 11.17 16.04
CA THR A 121 -5.44 10.19 16.46
C THR A 121 -5.02 8.77 16.11
N LEU A 122 -5.49 7.82 16.92
CA LEU A 122 -5.32 6.39 16.65
C LEU A 122 -6.62 5.79 16.13
N GLY A 123 -6.48 4.92 15.15
CA GLY A 123 -7.52 4.03 14.68
C GLY A 123 -7.15 2.58 14.99
N TRP A 124 -8.15 1.73 15.20
CA TRP A 124 -7.93 0.32 15.46
C TRP A 124 -9.12 -0.52 15.02
N GLY A 125 -8.86 -1.80 14.76
CA GLY A 125 -9.91 -2.77 14.48
C GLY A 125 -9.35 -4.08 13.92
N THR A 126 -10.27 -4.94 13.52
CA THR A 126 -9.98 -6.22 12.85
C THR A 126 -9.68 -6.01 11.36
N SER A 127 -9.20 -7.03 10.66
CA SER A 127 -8.75 -6.92 9.25
C SER A 127 -9.77 -6.29 8.29
N ASN A 128 -11.06 -6.52 8.50
CA ASN A 128 -12.16 -6.01 7.69
C ASN A 128 -12.35 -4.49 7.70
N VAL A 129 -11.73 -3.77 8.65
CA VAL A 129 -11.79 -2.30 8.69
C VAL A 129 -10.62 -1.64 7.98
N PHE A 130 -9.65 -2.43 7.49
CA PHE A 130 -8.50 -1.95 6.74
C PHE A 130 -8.59 -2.35 5.28
N ARG A 131 -7.98 -1.55 4.40
CA ARG A 131 -7.73 -1.93 3.00
C ARG A 131 -6.46 -1.26 2.47
N PRO A 132 -5.78 -1.84 1.47
CA PRO A 132 -4.65 -1.20 0.82
C PRO A 132 -5.07 0.15 0.22
N ILE A 133 -4.14 1.11 0.13
CA ILE A 133 -4.39 2.36 -0.58
C ILE A 133 -4.74 2.04 -2.03
N ARG A 134 -5.87 2.58 -2.48
CA ARG A 134 -6.30 2.43 -3.86
C ARG A 134 -5.40 3.23 -4.79
N THR A 135 -4.99 2.63 -5.90
CA THR A 135 -4.30 3.39 -6.95
C THR A 135 -5.28 4.36 -7.62
N PRO A 136 -4.81 5.48 -8.21
CA PRO A 136 -5.68 6.39 -8.96
C PRO A 136 -6.54 5.68 -10.01
N GLU A 137 -5.99 4.63 -10.64
CA GLU A 137 -6.69 3.80 -11.63
C GLU A 137 -7.83 3.00 -11.00
N GLN A 138 -7.64 2.47 -9.80
CA GLN A 138 -8.69 1.76 -9.06
C GLN A 138 -9.79 2.73 -8.61
N ILE A 139 -9.45 3.94 -8.20
CA ILE A 139 -10.43 4.98 -7.87
C ILE A 139 -11.24 5.36 -9.11
N ALA A 140 -10.58 5.62 -10.24
CA ALA A 140 -11.25 5.94 -11.49
C ALA A 140 -12.14 4.79 -11.99
N ALA A 141 -11.71 3.54 -11.80
CA ALA A 141 -12.50 2.36 -12.13
C ALA A 141 -13.76 2.24 -11.26
N ASP A 142 -13.64 2.44 -9.95
CA ASP A 142 -14.77 2.46 -9.01
C ASP A 142 -15.75 3.61 -9.29
N GLU A 143 -15.24 4.81 -9.61
CA GLU A 143 -16.07 5.96 -9.99
C GLU A 143 -16.82 5.71 -11.30
N ARG A 144 -16.13 5.11 -12.27
CA ARG A 144 -16.75 4.66 -13.51
C ARG A 144 -17.81 3.61 -13.22
N GLU A 145 -17.51 2.60 -12.41
CA GLU A 145 -18.46 1.54 -12.07
C GLU A 145 -19.71 2.09 -11.37
N LYS A 146 -19.54 2.98 -10.39
CA LYS A 146 -20.67 3.67 -9.73
C LYS A 146 -21.52 4.45 -10.73
N ALA A 147 -20.89 5.22 -11.61
CA ALA A 147 -21.61 6.00 -12.60
C ALA A 147 -22.35 5.12 -13.62
N VAL A 148 -21.72 4.01 -14.05
CA VAL A 148 -22.35 3.00 -14.90
C VAL A 148 -23.51 2.33 -14.18
N PHE A 149 -23.36 2.00 -12.90
CA PHE A 149 -24.41 1.41 -12.07
C PHE A 149 -25.61 2.35 -11.92
N GLU A 150 -25.38 3.65 -11.71
CA GLU A 150 -26.46 4.66 -11.67
C GLU A 150 -27.19 4.77 -13.01
N ILE A 151 -26.46 4.80 -14.13
CA ILE A 151 -27.07 4.83 -15.47
C ILE A 151 -27.85 3.54 -15.71
N ALA A 152 -27.30 2.38 -15.34
CA ALA A 152 -27.98 1.10 -15.46
C ALA A 152 -29.30 1.10 -14.68
N HIS A 153 -29.31 1.62 -13.45
CA HIS A 153 -30.54 1.75 -12.65
C HIS A 153 -31.63 2.61 -13.30
N ILE A 154 -31.26 3.59 -14.12
CA ILE A 154 -32.21 4.38 -14.91
C ILE A 154 -32.74 3.57 -16.10
N LEU A 155 -31.90 2.72 -16.69
CA LEU A 155 -32.23 1.92 -17.88
C LEU A 155 -33.03 0.66 -17.56
N ILE A 156 -32.94 0.13 -16.34
CA ILE A 156 -33.64 -1.09 -15.91
C ILE A 156 -35.16 -0.91 -16.11
N ASP A 157 -35.69 -1.56 -17.14
CA ASP A 157 -37.09 -2.01 -17.20
C ASP A 157 -37.25 -3.18 -16.20
N ASN A 158 -38.47 -3.46 -15.73
CA ASN A 158 -38.82 -4.57 -14.84
C ASN A 158 -38.38 -5.97 -15.33
N ARG A 159 -37.67 -6.07 -16.46
CA ARG A 159 -37.14 -7.29 -17.08
C ARG A 159 -35.76 -7.73 -16.55
N HIS A 160 -35.04 -6.87 -15.82
CA HIS A 160 -33.78 -7.21 -15.11
C HIS A 160 -32.75 -7.95 -15.99
N ASP A 161 -32.53 -7.51 -17.24
CA ASP A 161 -31.54 -8.15 -18.10
C ASP A 161 -30.11 -7.62 -17.82
N SER A 162 -29.12 -8.40 -18.24
CA SER A 162 -27.68 -8.05 -18.12
C SER A 162 -27.21 -7.07 -19.20
N ALA A 163 -28.05 -6.77 -20.19
CA ALA A 163 -27.73 -5.89 -21.31
C ALA A 163 -27.63 -4.41 -20.87
N GLU A 164 -28.39 -4.04 -19.84
CA GLU A 164 -28.56 -2.69 -19.32
C GLU A 164 -27.26 -2.16 -18.72
N TYR A 165 -26.48 -3.01 -18.04
CA TYR A 165 -25.16 -2.65 -17.53
C TYR A 165 -24.15 -2.37 -18.65
N HIS A 166 -24.15 -3.20 -19.70
CA HIS A 166 -23.25 -3.02 -20.83
C HIS A 166 -23.63 -1.79 -21.67
N GLN A 167 -24.92 -1.52 -21.84
CA GLN A 167 -25.42 -0.28 -22.46
C GLN A 167 -25.05 0.95 -21.63
N ALA A 168 -25.22 0.89 -20.31
CA ALA A 168 -24.83 1.96 -19.40
C ALA A 168 -23.32 2.27 -19.46
N GLY A 169 -22.49 1.22 -19.55
CA GLY A 169 -21.05 1.35 -19.80
C GLY A 169 -20.75 2.19 -21.05
N ARG A 170 -21.38 1.84 -22.18
CA ARG A 170 -21.19 2.56 -23.45
C ARG A 170 -21.69 4.00 -23.39
N ILE A 171 -22.80 4.27 -22.69
CA ILE A 171 -23.33 5.63 -22.51
C ILE A 171 -22.36 6.47 -21.69
N TYR A 172 -21.82 5.92 -20.60
CA TYR A 172 -20.82 6.60 -19.79
C TYR A 172 -19.53 6.86 -20.59
N ASP A 173 -19.04 5.87 -21.33
CA ASP A 173 -17.82 5.99 -22.14
C ASP A 173 -17.99 6.97 -23.31
N ALA A 174 -19.22 7.14 -23.83
CA ALA A 174 -19.56 8.16 -24.82
C ALA A 174 -19.65 9.60 -24.25
N GLY A 175 -19.38 9.78 -22.94
CA GLY A 175 -19.31 11.09 -22.29
C GLY A 175 -20.62 11.59 -21.70
N PHE A 176 -21.71 10.81 -21.74
CA PHE A 176 -22.95 11.20 -21.10
C PHE A 176 -22.83 11.12 -19.57
N ARG A 177 -23.36 12.12 -18.87
CA ARG A 177 -23.33 12.25 -17.41
C ARG A 177 -24.71 12.63 -16.90
N LYS A 178 -25.04 12.20 -15.69
CA LYS A 178 -26.27 12.60 -15.01
C LYS A 178 -26.26 14.10 -14.74
N GLN A 179 -27.33 14.78 -15.12
CA GLN A 179 -27.52 16.18 -14.78
C GLN A 179 -27.90 16.29 -13.29
N PRO A 180 -27.33 17.26 -12.54
CA PRO A 180 -27.80 17.56 -11.20
C PRO A 180 -29.27 18.00 -11.27
N SER A 181 -30.07 17.59 -10.29
CA SER A 181 -31.44 18.09 -10.18
C SER A 181 -31.40 19.61 -9.93
N PRO A 182 -32.29 20.40 -10.56
CA PRO A 182 -32.46 21.81 -10.23
C PRO A 182 -32.88 22.02 -8.77
#